data_AF-A0A7W9U6Z7-F1
#
_entry.id   AF-A0A7W9U6Z7-F1
#
_cell.length_a   1.000
_cell.length_b   1.000
_cell.length_c   1.000
_cell.angle_alpha   90.00
_cell.angle_beta   90.00
_cell.angle_gamma   90.00
#
_symmetry.space_group_name_H-M   'P 1'
#
loop_
_entity.id
_entity.type
_entity.pdbx_description
1 polymer ?
#
loop_
_entity_poly.entity_id
_entity_poly.type
_entity_poly.pdbx_seq_one_letter_code
_entity_poly.pdbx_strand_id
1 'polypeptide(L)'
;MRTHLEQIGTFGTSRTHINDLQLFRDETDPDVAAMLADCAIVRLPKGERIDDSGQAHLYIVLSGQLEIESDAHAGDETGTTRVLPGESVGDQAVLDDAANLAAMTALEDSELLVIESSVVWSLIDRSSVLARNLLRLLSFRIRTTNALLRRRQKLGEFYRQLSLNDPLTGLYNRAWLNDMLPKLAARAARTGSGLSIVMIDLDHFKQFNDTHGHIIGDVALSAAASLIRDALRPSDFAVRFGGEEMLAVLPDTGIELATMVAERLCQRLRDTVVFTDMRVELPHLTASFGVASLGENGDEYALMAAADAALYRAKEAGRNRVCN
;
A
#
# COMPACT_ATOMS: atom_id res chain seq x y z
N MET A 1 -22.46 20.40 8.49
CA MET A 1 -23.38 21.49 8.13
C MET A 1 -24.07 21.01 6.87
N ARG A 2 -25.37 20.71 6.91
CA ARG A 2 -26.10 20.20 5.74
C ARG A 2 -26.18 21.32 4.72
N THR A 3 -25.51 21.18 3.58
CA THR A 3 -25.67 22.13 2.48
C THR A 3 -27.06 21.93 1.89
N HIS A 4 -27.92 22.94 2.03
CA HIS A 4 -29.23 22.92 1.38
C HIS A 4 -28.99 23.31 -0.08
N LEU A 5 -29.03 22.34 -0.99
CA LEU A 5 -29.02 22.63 -2.42
C LEU A 5 -30.25 23.50 -2.73
N GLU A 6 -30.04 24.72 -3.21
CA GLU A 6 -31.12 25.64 -3.56
C GLU A 6 -31.62 25.28 -4.96
N GLN A 7 -32.85 24.76 -5.06
CA GLN A 7 -33.48 24.52 -6.34
C GLN A 7 -33.88 25.85 -6.99
N ILE A 8 -33.28 26.16 -8.13
CA ILE A 8 -33.48 27.42 -8.86
C ILE A 8 -34.43 27.26 -10.07
N GLY A 9 -34.79 26.03 -10.42
CA GLY A 9 -35.72 25.75 -11.51
C GLY A 9 -35.75 24.28 -11.93
N THR A 10 -36.21 24.04 -13.15
CA THR A 10 -36.17 22.72 -13.82
C THR A 10 -35.49 22.83 -15.18
N PHE A 11 -34.99 21.71 -15.70
CA PHE A 11 -34.24 21.68 -16.95
C PHE A 11 -35.03 22.21 -18.15
N GLY A 12 -36.35 21.97 -18.19
CA GLY A 12 -37.22 22.42 -19.29
C GLY A 12 -37.34 23.94 -19.41
N THR A 13 -37.02 24.68 -18.33
CA THR A 13 -36.97 26.15 -18.33
C THR A 13 -35.56 26.70 -18.53
N SER A 14 -34.56 25.82 -18.61
CA SER A 14 -33.16 26.20 -18.76
C SER A 14 -32.84 26.64 -20.19
N ARG A 15 -31.72 27.36 -20.35
CA ARG A 15 -31.20 27.76 -21.66
C ARG A 15 -30.32 26.68 -22.30
N THR A 16 -29.98 25.64 -21.56
CA THR A 16 -29.09 24.57 -22.00
C THR A 16 -29.87 23.56 -22.82
N HIS A 17 -29.35 23.19 -24.00
CA HIS A 17 -29.99 22.19 -24.83
C HIS A 17 -29.56 20.80 -24.38
N ILE A 18 -30.45 19.80 -24.51
CA ILE A 18 -30.14 18.41 -24.12
C ILE A 18 -28.87 17.87 -24.80
N ASN A 19 -28.65 18.22 -26.08
CA ASN A 19 -27.46 17.83 -26.84
C ASN A 19 -26.15 18.48 -26.37
N ASP A 20 -26.22 19.50 -25.51
CA ASP A 20 -25.03 20.09 -24.87
C ASP A 20 -24.49 19.18 -23.74
N LEU A 21 -25.32 18.26 -23.24
CA LEU A 21 -24.96 17.31 -22.20
C LEU A 21 -24.25 16.11 -22.84
N GLN A 22 -23.06 15.75 -22.33
CA GLN A 22 -22.21 14.70 -22.91
C GLN A 22 -22.94 13.36 -23.03
N LEU A 23 -23.74 13.00 -22.02
CA LEU A 23 -24.50 11.76 -21.99
C LEU A 23 -25.64 11.71 -23.01
N PHE A 24 -26.21 12.86 -23.37
CA PHE A 24 -27.36 12.97 -24.27
C PHE A 24 -26.99 13.53 -25.64
N ARG A 25 -25.69 13.60 -25.98
CA ARG A 25 -25.24 14.03 -27.29
C ARG A 25 -25.82 13.11 -28.38
N ASP A 26 -26.37 13.73 -29.42
CA ASP A 26 -27.07 13.10 -30.55
C ASP A 26 -28.45 12.52 -30.18
N GLU A 27 -29.03 12.92 -29.05
CA GLU A 27 -30.40 12.54 -28.68
C GLU A 27 -31.41 13.31 -29.54
N THR A 28 -32.42 12.58 -30.03
CA THR A 28 -33.49 13.13 -30.87
C THR A 28 -34.89 12.70 -30.41
N ASP A 29 -35.02 11.81 -29.43
CA ASP A 29 -36.31 11.40 -28.86
C ASP A 29 -36.90 12.55 -28.01
N PRO A 30 -38.05 13.14 -28.40
CA PRO A 30 -38.69 14.22 -27.64
C PRO A 30 -39.16 13.77 -26.26
N ASP A 31 -39.44 12.48 -26.06
CA ASP A 31 -39.88 11.97 -24.77
C ASP A 31 -38.72 11.90 -23.77
N VAL A 32 -37.49 11.69 -24.25
CA VAL A 32 -36.28 11.78 -23.42
C VAL A 32 -36.08 13.22 -22.94
N ALA A 33 -36.28 14.20 -23.83
CA ALA A 33 -36.24 15.62 -23.45
C ALA A 33 -37.35 15.98 -22.45
N ALA A 34 -38.55 15.42 -22.61
CA ALA A 34 -39.65 15.62 -21.67
C ALA A 34 -39.35 15.04 -20.28
N MET A 35 -38.75 13.84 -20.20
CA MET A 35 -38.33 13.23 -18.93
C MET A 35 -37.28 14.08 -18.19
N LEU A 36 -36.34 14.67 -18.93
CA LEU A 36 -35.37 15.60 -18.33
C LEU A 36 -35.99 16.94 -17.95
N ALA A 37 -37.03 17.40 -18.65
CA ALA A 37 -37.60 18.74 -18.45
C ALA A 37 -38.06 19.00 -17.00
N ASP A 38 -38.52 17.96 -16.31
CA ASP A 38 -38.99 18.01 -14.92
C ASP A 38 -37.85 17.87 -13.88
N CYS A 39 -36.65 17.50 -14.32
CA CYS A 39 -35.51 17.32 -13.42
C CYS A 39 -35.04 18.68 -12.85
N ALA A 40 -34.69 18.67 -11.56
CA ALA A 40 -34.35 19.88 -10.82
C ALA A 40 -33.00 20.46 -11.25
N ILE A 41 -32.91 21.79 -11.33
CA ILE A 41 -31.65 22.51 -11.38
C ILE A 41 -31.38 23.11 -10.00
N VAL A 42 -30.22 22.80 -9.44
CA VAL A 42 -29.77 23.31 -8.15
C VAL A 42 -28.56 24.21 -8.31
N ARG A 43 -28.47 25.24 -7.48
CA ARG A 43 -27.28 26.08 -7.35
C ARG A 43 -26.40 25.56 -6.23
N LEU A 44 -25.11 25.42 -6.52
CA LEU A 44 -24.06 25.09 -5.56
C LEU A 44 -23.05 26.25 -5.51
N PRO A 45 -23.05 27.05 -4.44
CA PRO A 45 -22.09 28.15 -4.27
C PRO A 45 -20.64 27.64 -4.20
N LYS A 46 -19.69 28.49 -4.61
CA LYS A 46 -18.27 28.16 -4.49
C LYS A 46 -17.88 27.73 -3.07
N GLY A 47 -17.19 26.59 -2.97
CA GLY A 47 -16.68 26.02 -1.72
C GLY A 47 -17.69 25.13 -0.98
N GLU A 48 -18.95 25.12 -1.41
CA GLU A 48 -19.96 24.24 -0.85
C GLU A 48 -19.83 22.80 -1.39
N ARG A 49 -20.29 21.85 -0.58
CA ARG A 49 -20.22 20.42 -0.87
C ARG A 49 -21.60 19.81 -1.07
N ILE A 50 -21.68 18.82 -1.95
CA ILE A 50 -22.86 17.95 -2.08
C ILE A 50 -22.71 16.83 -1.04
N ASP A 51 -23.67 16.76 -0.12
CA ASP A 51 -23.78 15.68 0.86
C ASP A 51 -25.03 14.86 0.53
N ASP A 52 -24.84 13.74 -0.18
CA ASP A 52 -25.92 12.91 -0.72
C ASP A 52 -25.96 11.56 0.00
N SER A 53 -26.07 11.62 1.32
CA SER A 53 -25.92 10.48 2.23
C SER A 53 -27.09 9.49 2.23
N GLY A 54 -27.99 9.51 1.23
CA GLY A 54 -29.27 8.81 1.30
C GLY A 54 -29.79 8.18 0.00
N GLN A 55 -29.49 8.76 -1.17
CA GLN A 55 -29.93 8.24 -2.47
C GLN A 55 -28.88 8.54 -3.54
N ALA A 56 -28.75 7.67 -4.54
CA ALA A 56 -27.89 7.96 -5.68
C ALA A 56 -28.57 8.96 -6.61
N HIS A 57 -27.85 10.02 -6.97
CA HIS A 57 -28.25 10.96 -8.01
C HIS A 57 -27.13 11.07 -9.05
N LEU A 58 -27.54 11.24 -10.31
CA LEU A 58 -26.67 11.68 -11.38
C LEU A 58 -26.72 13.21 -11.44
N TYR A 59 -25.58 13.84 -11.27
CA TYR A 59 -25.43 15.28 -11.44
C TYR A 59 -24.78 15.58 -12.78
N ILE A 60 -25.30 16.56 -13.52
CA ILE A 60 -24.66 17.10 -14.72
C ILE A 60 -24.39 18.58 -14.50
N VAL A 61 -23.14 18.99 -14.71
CA VAL A 61 -22.75 20.40 -14.55
C VAL A 61 -23.32 21.19 -15.72
N LEU A 62 -24.19 22.17 -15.46
CA LEU A 62 -24.73 23.06 -16.50
C LEU A 62 -23.87 24.32 -16.66
N SER A 63 -23.34 24.82 -15.55
CA SER A 63 -22.40 25.93 -15.50
C SER A 63 -21.49 25.80 -14.27
N GLY A 64 -20.32 26.43 -14.31
CA GLY A 64 -19.32 26.33 -13.26
C GLY A 64 -18.47 25.05 -13.36
N GLN A 65 -17.88 24.62 -12.24
CA GLN A 65 -16.95 23.49 -12.16
C GLN A 65 -17.03 22.81 -10.80
N LEU A 66 -17.03 21.47 -10.82
CA LEU A 66 -16.93 20.65 -9.62
C LEU A 66 -15.55 20.00 -9.52
N GLU A 67 -15.16 19.73 -8.29
CA GLU A 67 -14.04 18.89 -7.92
C GLU A 67 -14.55 17.67 -7.17
N ILE A 68 -14.14 16.47 -7.62
CA ILE A 68 -14.44 15.19 -6.97
C ILE A 68 -13.17 14.72 -6.29
N GLU A 69 -13.24 14.51 -4.98
CA GLU A 69 -12.22 13.77 -4.24
C GLU A 69 -12.38 12.28 -4.56
N SER A 70 -11.37 11.68 -5.21
CA SER A 70 -11.35 10.22 -5.42
C SER A 70 -11.10 9.50 -4.09
N ASP A 71 -11.84 8.42 -3.83
CA ASP A 71 -11.64 7.58 -2.66
C ASP A 71 -10.23 6.98 -2.70
N ALA A 72 -9.31 7.61 -1.98
CA ALA A 72 -7.93 7.17 -1.86
C ALA A 72 -7.89 5.91 -1.01
N HIS A 73 -8.01 4.74 -1.64
CA HIS A 73 -7.59 3.50 -1.00
C HIS A 73 -6.07 3.51 -0.84
N ALA A 74 -5.66 3.76 0.41
CA ALA A 74 -4.34 3.55 1.00
C ALA A 74 -3.15 4.33 0.40
N GLY A 75 -2.84 5.46 1.04
CA GLY A 75 -1.49 6.03 1.06
C GLY A 75 -1.07 6.77 -0.21
N ASP A 76 -1.25 8.09 -0.16
CA ASP A 76 -0.57 9.14 -0.93
C ASP A 76 -1.23 9.67 -2.22
N GLU A 77 -1.32 11.01 -2.23
CA GLU A 77 -2.04 11.95 -3.11
C GLU A 77 -3.54 11.68 -3.36
N THR A 78 -4.40 12.45 -2.69
CA THR A 78 -5.81 12.68 -3.07
C THR A 78 -5.84 13.28 -4.47
N GLY A 79 -5.94 12.43 -5.49
CA GLY A 79 -6.17 12.87 -6.86
C GLY A 79 -7.57 13.47 -6.94
N THR A 80 -7.67 14.77 -7.19
CA THR A 80 -8.96 15.40 -7.47
C THR A 80 -9.25 15.36 -8.97
N THR A 81 -10.50 15.07 -9.32
CA THR A 81 -10.96 15.10 -10.72
C THR A 81 -11.88 16.30 -10.90
N ARG A 82 -11.63 17.10 -11.93
CA ARG A 82 -12.50 18.23 -12.28
C ARG A 82 -13.62 17.78 -13.21
N VAL A 83 -14.83 18.25 -12.96
CA VAL A 83 -16.02 18.04 -13.80
C VAL A 83 -16.41 19.38 -14.40
N LEU A 84 -16.49 19.42 -15.73
CA LEU A 84 -16.76 20.62 -16.51
C LEU A 84 -18.22 20.67 -16.99
N PRO A 85 -18.71 21.84 -17.47
CA PRO A 85 -20.05 21.93 -18.04
C PRO A 85 -20.31 20.89 -19.14
N GLY A 86 -21.46 20.23 -19.06
CA GLY A 86 -21.90 19.13 -19.90
C GLY A 86 -21.47 17.74 -19.41
N GLU A 87 -20.53 17.64 -18.46
CA GLU A 87 -20.07 16.36 -17.92
C GLU A 87 -20.91 15.89 -16.73
N SER A 88 -20.94 14.57 -16.52
CA SER A 88 -21.73 13.92 -15.46
C SER A 88 -20.88 13.31 -14.35
N VAL A 89 -21.41 13.34 -13.12
CA VAL A 89 -20.88 12.68 -11.93
C VAL A 89 -22.01 11.96 -11.19
N GLY A 90 -21.67 10.89 -10.46
CA GLY A 90 -22.63 10.03 -9.76
C GLY A 90 -23.16 8.89 -10.64
N ASP A 91 -22.68 8.76 -11.87
CA ASP A 91 -23.05 7.68 -12.79
C ASP A 91 -22.75 6.28 -12.24
N GLN A 92 -21.60 6.09 -11.55
CA GLN A 92 -21.29 4.80 -10.92
C GLN A 92 -22.19 4.50 -9.73
N ALA A 93 -22.49 5.51 -8.90
CA ALA A 93 -23.36 5.36 -7.73
C ALA A 93 -24.78 4.92 -8.15
N VAL A 94 -25.30 5.53 -9.23
CA VAL A 94 -26.60 5.14 -9.81
C VAL A 94 -26.58 3.70 -10.33
N LEU A 95 -25.49 3.26 -10.96
CA LEU A 95 -25.36 1.91 -11.53
C LEU A 95 -25.15 0.82 -10.47
N ASP A 96 -24.47 1.17 -9.37
CA ASP A 96 -24.16 0.25 -8.27
C ASP A 96 -25.26 0.22 -7.18
N ASP A 97 -26.33 1.00 -7.36
CA ASP A 97 -27.40 1.24 -6.36
C ASP A 97 -26.83 1.61 -4.98
N ALA A 98 -25.76 2.40 -4.99
CA ALA A 98 -24.98 2.78 -3.82
C ALA A 98 -24.99 4.30 -3.65
N ALA A 99 -24.90 4.79 -2.41
CA ALA A 99 -24.81 6.24 -2.16
C ALA A 99 -23.57 6.85 -2.84
N ASN A 100 -23.65 8.14 -3.19
CA ASN A 100 -22.49 8.89 -3.70
C ASN A 100 -21.44 9.02 -2.58
N LEU A 101 -20.42 8.16 -2.61
CA LEU A 101 -19.36 8.13 -1.59
C LEU A 101 -18.30 9.21 -1.77
N ALA A 102 -18.16 9.76 -2.98
CA ALA A 102 -17.15 10.77 -3.29
C ALA A 102 -17.65 12.19 -2.94
N ALA A 103 -16.86 12.93 -2.16
CA ALA A 103 -17.14 14.32 -1.85
C ALA A 103 -17.01 15.19 -3.12
N MET A 104 -18.11 15.84 -3.50
CA MET A 104 -18.14 16.79 -4.62
C MET A 104 -18.18 18.21 -4.08
N THR A 105 -17.20 19.04 -4.48
CA THR A 105 -17.07 20.43 -4.04
C THR A 105 -17.14 21.37 -5.25
N ALA A 106 -17.89 22.47 -5.14
CA ALA A 106 -17.90 23.51 -6.16
C ALA A 106 -16.62 24.36 -6.11
N LEU A 107 -15.89 24.47 -7.23
CA LEU A 107 -14.72 25.37 -7.35
C LEU A 107 -15.12 26.82 -7.67
N GLU A 108 -16.31 26.98 -8.24
CA GLU A 108 -16.96 28.24 -8.57
C GLU A 108 -18.47 28.08 -8.40
N ASP A 109 -19.21 29.18 -8.38
CA ASP A 109 -20.68 29.12 -8.36
C ASP A 109 -21.17 28.28 -9.55
N SER A 110 -21.81 27.16 -9.24
CA SER A 110 -22.15 26.13 -10.22
C SER A 110 -23.64 25.84 -10.22
N GLU A 111 -24.18 25.54 -11.40
CA GLU A 111 -25.56 25.06 -11.57
C GLU A 111 -25.52 23.61 -12.01
N LEU A 112 -26.27 22.75 -11.33
CA LEU A 112 -26.26 21.31 -11.53
C LEU A 112 -27.66 20.84 -11.88
N LEU A 113 -27.77 20.04 -12.94
CA LEU A 113 -28.94 19.24 -13.21
C LEU A 113 -28.88 17.98 -12.33
N VAL A 114 -29.91 17.76 -11.53
CA VAL A 114 -30.05 16.59 -10.65
C VAL A 114 -31.04 15.62 -11.27
N ILE A 115 -30.60 14.40 -11.53
CA ILE A 115 -31.43 13.33 -12.08
C ILE A 115 -31.45 12.18 -11.07
N GLU A 116 -32.64 11.84 -10.58
CA GLU A 116 -32.83 10.71 -9.66
C GLU A 116 -32.50 9.38 -10.34
N SER A 117 -31.95 8.42 -9.60
CA SER A 117 -31.64 7.07 -10.12
C SER A 117 -32.80 6.43 -10.88
N SER A 118 -34.03 6.55 -10.39
CA SER A 118 -35.23 6.01 -11.02
C SER A 118 -35.45 6.56 -12.43
N VAL A 119 -35.21 7.86 -12.61
CA VAL A 119 -35.29 8.55 -13.90
C VAL A 119 -34.12 8.14 -14.79
N VAL A 120 -32.90 8.04 -14.25
CA VAL A 120 -31.73 7.57 -15.02
C VAL A 120 -31.97 6.16 -15.59
N TRP A 121 -32.46 5.22 -14.78
CA TRP A 121 -32.77 3.86 -15.24
C TRP A 121 -33.86 3.86 -16.31
N SER A 122 -34.93 4.64 -16.11
CA SER A 122 -36.00 4.79 -17.11
C SER A 122 -35.47 5.38 -18.43
N LEU A 123 -34.52 6.32 -18.36
CA LEU A 123 -33.85 6.87 -19.53
C LEU A 123 -32.92 5.86 -20.20
N ILE A 124 -32.22 5.01 -19.45
CA ILE A 124 -31.36 3.94 -20.00
C ILE A 124 -32.20 2.92 -20.77
N ASP A 125 -33.34 2.52 -20.22
CA ASP A 125 -34.24 1.55 -20.85
C ASP A 125 -34.88 2.08 -22.14
N ARG A 126 -35.07 3.39 -22.24
CA ARG A 126 -35.72 4.06 -23.38
C ARG A 126 -34.72 4.54 -24.44
N SER A 127 -33.64 5.19 -24.02
CA SER A 127 -32.67 5.82 -24.92
C SER A 127 -31.45 4.94 -25.15
N SER A 128 -31.41 4.35 -26.35
CA SER A 128 -30.20 3.69 -26.84
C SER A 128 -29.01 4.65 -26.99
N VAL A 129 -29.27 5.96 -27.19
CA VAL A 129 -28.22 6.99 -27.30
C VAL A 129 -27.56 7.21 -25.94
N LEU A 130 -28.34 7.43 -24.89
CA LEU A 130 -27.86 7.57 -23.52
C LEU A 130 -27.07 6.33 -23.10
N ALA A 131 -27.65 5.13 -23.26
CA ALA A 131 -27.00 3.88 -22.88
C ALA A 131 -25.64 3.71 -23.59
N ARG A 132 -25.58 4.02 -24.88
CA ARG A 132 -24.34 3.97 -25.67
C ARG A 132 -23.30 4.99 -25.19
N ASN A 133 -23.72 6.22 -24.90
CA ASN A 133 -22.81 7.27 -24.42
C ASN A 133 -22.28 6.94 -23.02
N LEU A 134 -23.12 6.41 -22.14
CA LEU A 134 -22.74 5.92 -20.81
C LEU A 134 -21.73 4.77 -20.91
N LEU A 135 -21.97 3.76 -21.77
CA LEU A 135 -21.01 2.67 -22.00
C LEU A 135 -19.65 3.18 -22.52
N ARG A 136 -19.65 4.17 -23.40
CA ARG A 136 -18.41 4.80 -23.89
C ARG A 136 -17.66 5.51 -22.77
N LEU A 137 -18.37 6.26 -21.93
CA LEU A 137 -17.81 6.97 -20.78
C LEU A 137 -17.18 5.98 -19.78
N LEU A 138 -17.92 4.95 -19.37
CA LEU A 138 -17.43 3.93 -18.44
C LEU A 138 -16.25 3.16 -19.03
N SER A 139 -16.31 2.79 -20.31
CA SER A 139 -15.20 2.12 -20.99
C SER A 139 -13.93 2.99 -21.00
N PHE A 140 -14.08 4.30 -21.21
CA PHE A 140 -12.97 5.25 -21.11
C PHE A 140 -12.42 5.34 -19.69
N ARG A 141 -13.29 5.44 -18.67
CA ARG A 141 -12.89 5.47 -17.24
C ARG A 141 -12.17 4.18 -16.83
N ILE A 142 -12.68 3.00 -17.19
CA ILE A 142 -12.04 1.71 -16.91
C ILE A 142 -10.66 1.64 -17.55
N ARG A 143 -10.51 2.06 -18.82
CA ARG A 143 -9.20 2.05 -19.51
C ARG A 143 -8.19 2.97 -18.82
N THR A 144 -8.61 4.18 -18.45
CA THR A 144 -7.73 5.18 -17.82
C THR A 144 -7.31 4.72 -16.42
N THR A 145 -8.25 4.24 -15.60
CA THR A 145 -7.96 3.67 -14.27
C THR A 145 -7.02 2.46 -14.36
N ASN A 146 -7.28 1.52 -15.27
CA ASN A 146 -6.41 0.36 -15.46
C ASN A 146 -4.98 0.73 -15.91
N ALA A 147 -4.83 1.73 -16.78
CA ALA A 147 -3.52 2.22 -17.19
C ALA A 147 -2.76 2.84 -16.02
N LEU A 148 -3.45 3.62 -15.18
CA LEU A 148 -2.88 4.21 -13.96
C LEU A 148 -2.43 3.13 -12.97
N LEU A 149 -3.28 2.13 -12.71
CA LEU A 149 -2.97 1.00 -11.82
C LEU A 149 -1.73 0.23 -12.30
N ARG A 150 -1.64 -0.10 -13.59
CA ARG A 150 -0.46 -0.76 -14.16
C ARG A 150 0.82 0.06 -14.01
N ARG A 151 0.73 1.38 -14.19
CA ARG A 151 1.88 2.29 -14.00
C ARG A 151 2.32 2.32 -12.55
N ARG A 152 1.38 2.39 -11.60
CA ARG A 152 1.66 2.33 -10.15
C ARG A 152 2.31 1.00 -9.77
N GLN A 153 1.81 -0.13 -10.25
CA GLN A 153 2.39 -1.45 -10.00
C GLN A 153 3.84 -1.54 -10.50
N LYS A 154 4.11 -1.12 -11.74
CA LYS A 154 5.47 -1.11 -12.29
C LYS A 154 6.41 -0.22 -11.48
N LEU A 155 5.94 0.93 -11.03
CA LEU A 155 6.74 1.84 -10.22
C LEU A 155 7.02 1.25 -8.83
N GLY A 156 6.01 0.64 -8.20
CA GLY A 156 6.17 -0.07 -6.93
C GLY A 156 7.16 -1.23 -7.04
N GLU A 157 7.10 -1.99 -8.13
CA GLU A 157 8.06 -3.08 -8.37
C GLU A 157 9.47 -2.56 -8.67
N PHE A 158 9.60 -1.46 -9.42
CA PHE A 158 10.88 -0.78 -9.64
C PHE A 158 11.51 -0.31 -8.32
N TYR A 159 10.74 0.34 -7.45
CA TYR A 159 11.23 0.73 -6.12
C TYR A 159 11.55 -0.47 -5.24
N ARG A 160 10.76 -1.55 -5.33
CA ARG A 160 11.05 -2.81 -4.62
C ARG A 160 12.37 -3.42 -5.09
N GLN A 161 12.65 -3.38 -6.39
CA GLN A 161 13.92 -3.84 -6.96
C GLN A 161 15.11 -2.95 -6.56
N LEU A 162 14.87 -1.65 -6.36
CA LEU A 162 15.88 -0.71 -5.84
C LEU A 162 16.03 -0.76 -4.32
N SER A 163 15.06 -1.31 -3.60
CA SER A 163 15.10 -1.39 -2.15
C SER A 163 16.21 -2.34 -1.74
N LEU A 164 17.19 -1.80 -1.02
CA LEU A 164 18.21 -2.58 -0.32
C LEU A 164 17.68 -3.16 1.00
N ASN A 165 16.42 -2.87 1.35
CA ASN A 165 15.78 -3.32 2.56
C ASN A 165 14.67 -4.34 2.27
N ASP A 166 14.43 -5.23 3.22
CA ASP A 166 13.32 -6.17 3.25
C ASP A 166 12.04 -5.45 3.69
N PRO A 167 10.94 -5.54 2.93
CA PRO A 167 9.73 -4.76 3.20
C PRO A 167 8.96 -5.18 4.45
N LEU A 168 9.13 -6.42 4.92
CA LEU A 168 8.44 -6.91 6.12
C LEU A 168 9.17 -6.47 7.39
N THR A 169 10.49 -6.66 7.42
CA THR A 169 11.30 -6.48 8.63
C THR A 169 12.00 -5.11 8.71
N GLY A 170 12.12 -4.41 7.58
CA GLY A 170 12.88 -3.17 7.46
C GLY A 170 14.41 -3.34 7.56
N LEU A 171 14.91 -4.57 7.74
CA LEU A 171 16.34 -4.88 7.71
C LEU A 171 16.90 -4.74 6.29
N TYR A 172 18.22 -4.71 6.14
CA TYR A 172 18.82 -4.89 4.82
C TYR A 172 18.42 -6.26 4.25
N ASN A 173 18.32 -6.37 2.94
CA ASN A 173 18.00 -7.64 2.28
C ASN A 173 19.26 -8.35 1.79
N ARG A 174 19.09 -9.58 1.31
CA ARG A 174 20.18 -10.38 0.75
C ARG A 174 20.92 -9.69 -0.42
N ALA A 175 20.24 -8.87 -1.21
CA ALA A 175 20.88 -8.16 -2.32
C ALA A 175 21.89 -7.12 -1.81
N TRP A 176 21.54 -6.38 -0.74
CA TRP A 176 22.47 -5.49 -0.05
C TRP A 176 23.70 -6.24 0.49
N LEU A 177 23.50 -7.38 1.15
CA LEU A 177 24.59 -8.18 1.71
C LEU A 177 25.56 -8.66 0.62
N ASN A 178 25.03 -9.16 -0.50
CA ASN A 178 25.84 -9.62 -1.62
C ASN A 178 26.72 -8.51 -2.22
N ASP A 179 26.25 -7.26 -2.20
CA ASP A 179 27.01 -6.10 -2.68
C ASP A 179 28.01 -5.59 -1.62
N MET A 180 27.65 -5.61 -0.34
CA MET A 180 28.42 -4.97 0.73
C MET A 180 29.43 -5.89 1.42
N LEU A 181 29.13 -7.17 1.60
CA LEU A 181 30.01 -8.10 2.33
C LEU A 181 31.40 -8.23 1.67
N PRO A 182 31.53 -8.37 0.33
CA PRO A 182 32.86 -8.41 -0.31
C PRO A 182 33.66 -7.12 -0.08
N LYS A 183 32.99 -5.96 -0.09
CA LYS A 183 33.62 -4.64 0.15
C LYS A 183 34.13 -4.52 1.59
N LEU A 184 33.34 -5.01 2.55
CA LEU A 184 33.71 -5.03 3.97
C LEU A 184 34.87 -6.00 4.23
N ALA A 185 34.83 -7.20 3.63
CA ALA A 185 35.88 -8.21 3.75
C ALA A 185 37.21 -7.70 3.17
N ALA A 186 37.18 -7.15 1.95
CA ALA A 186 38.37 -6.57 1.32
C ALA A 186 38.94 -5.38 2.10
N ARG A 187 38.08 -4.59 2.77
CA ARG A 187 38.53 -3.51 3.66
C ARG A 187 39.23 -4.09 4.89
N ALA A 188 38.58 -4.99 5.60
CA ALA A 188 39.10 -5.63 6.82
C ALA A 188 40.45 -6.31 6.59
N ALA A 189 40.57 -7.08 5.50
CA ALA A 189 41.83 -7.73 5.11
C ALA A 189 42.96 -6.72 4.83
N ARG A 190 42.64 -5.58 4.18
CA ARG A 190 43.62 -4.52 3.89
C ARG A 190 44.05 -3.75 5.13
N THR A 191 43.14 -3.51 6.07
CA THR A 191 43.41 -2.71 7.28
C THR A 191 43.89 -3.55 8.46
N GLY A 192 43.82 -4.88 8.36
CA GLY A 192 44.05 -5.79 9.49
C GLY A 192 43.01 -5.63 10.60
N SER A 193 41.84 -5.05 10.29
CA SER A 193 40.75 -4.94 11.27
C SER A 193 39.85 -6.17 11.23
N GLY A 194 39.23 -6.51 12.37
CA GLY A 194 38.34 -7.67 12.44
C GLY A 194 37.06 -7.45 11.63
N LEU A 195 36.54 -8.51 11.03
CA LEU A 195 35.18 -8.54 10.50
C LEU A 195 34.55 -9.85 10.95
N SER A 196 33.38 -9.77 11.57
CA SER A 196 32.65 -10.96 12.00
C SER A 196 31.21 -10.92 11.51
N ILE A 197 30.62 -12.10 11.37
CA ILE A 197 29.19 -12.24 11.09
C ILE A 197 28.56 -13.17 12.11
N VAL A 198 27.27 -12.94 12.36
CA VAL A 198 26.42 -13.82 13.17
C VAL A 198 25.25 -14.23 12.30
N MET A 199 25.20 -15.51 11.92
CA MET A 199 24.04 -16.12 11.28
C MET A 199 23.01 -16.48 12.35
N ILE A 200 21.75 -16.14 12.12
CA ILE A 200 20.65 -16.25 13.08
C ILE A 200 19.50 -16.98 12.40
N ASP A 201 18.96 -18.01 13.03
CA ASP A 201 17.79 -18.74 12.53
C ASP A 201 16.79 -18.92 13.66
N LEU A 202 15.55 -18.52 13.41
CA LEU A 202 14.46 -18.64 14.39
C LEU A 202 14.06 -20.10 14.56
N ASP A 203 14.18 -20.60 15.78
CA ASP A 203 13.98 -22.01 16.07
C ASP A 203 12.51 -22.40 15.89
N HIS A 204 12.26 -23.48 15.15
CA HIS A 204 10.92 -24.04 14.93
C HIS A 204 9.91 -23.06 14.30
N PHE A 205 10.37 -22.05 13.54
CA PHE A 205 9.50 -21.01 13.01
C PHE A 205 8.44 -21.53 12.02
N LYS A 206 8.75 -22.57 11.24
CA LYS A 206 7.74 -23.29 10.45
C LYS A 206 6.60 -23.84 11.31
N GLN A 207 6.91 -24.50 12.43
CA GLN A 207 5.90 -25.05 13.34
C GLN A 207 5.09 -23.93 14.01
N PHE A 208 5.75 -22.82 14.33
CA PHE A 208 5.07 -21.62 14.84
C PHE A 208 4.04 -21.11 13.82
N ASN A 209 4.42 -20.99 12.53
CA ASN A 209 3.51 -20.62 11.45
C ASN A 209 2.35 -21.61 11.27
N ASP A 210 2.64 -22.91 11.31
CA ASP A 210 1.62 -23.95 11.15
C ASP A 210 0.59 -23.90 12.31
N THR A 211 1.01 -23.48 13.50
CA THR A 211 0.16 -23.43 14.70
C THR A 211 -0.63 -22.11 14.82
N HIS A 212 -0.01 -20.98 14.48
CA HIS A 212 -0.55 -19.64 14.74
C HIS A 212 -0.95 -18.88 13.47
N GLY A 213 -0.63 -19.42 12.29
CA GLY A 213 -0.89 -18.80 11.00
C GLY A 213 0.20 -17.78 10.61
N HIS A 214 0.35 -17.60 9.29
CA HIS A 214 1.41 -16.76 8.71
C HIS A 214 1.35 -15.30 9.14
N ILE A 215 0.15 -14.74 9.37
CA ILE A 215 0.00 -13.35 9.82
C ILE A 215 0.67 -13.15 11.18
N ILE A 216 0.49 -14.09 12.11
CA ILE A 216 1.12 -14.05 13.43
C ILE A 216 2.63 -14.32 13.31
N GLY A 217 3.02 -15.21 12.40
CA GLY A 217 4.41 -15.40 12.00
C GLY A 217 5.12 -14.12 11.59
N ASP A 218 4.52 -13.36 10.69
CA ASP A 218 5.05 -12.10 10.17
C ASP A 218 5.24 -11.06 11.28
N VAL A 219 4.32 -11.00 12.26
CA VAL A 219 4.46 -10.15 13.46
C VAL A 219 5.64 -10.60 14.31
N ALA A 220 5.76 -11.89 14.59
CA ALA A 220 6.86 -12.44 15.38
C ALA A 220 8.23 -12.21 14.70
N LEU A 221 8.29 -12.40 13.39
CA LEU A 221 9.48 -12.16 12.59
C LEU A 221 9.90 -10.69 12.59
N SER A 222 8.94 -9.78 12.45
CA SER A 222 9.18 -8.33 12.49
C SER A 222 9.68 -7.89 13.87
N ALA A 223 9.12 -8.45 14.95
CA ALA A 223 9.55 -8.18 16.31
C ALA A 223 11.00 -8.67 16.55
N ALA A 224 11.32 -9.89 16.11
CA ALA A 224 12.67 -10.43 16.21
C ALA A 224 13.70 -9.59 15.43
N ALA A 225 13.34 -9.17 14.21
CA ALA A 225 14.16 -8.30 13.39
C ALA A 225 14.42 -6.94 14.05
N SER A 226 13.38 -6.30 14.60
CA SER A 226 13.53 -5.03 15.32
C SER A 226 14.46 -5.18 16.51
N LEU A 227 14.28 -6.24 17.31
CA LEU A 227 15.13 -6.52 18.46
C LEU A 227 16.60 -6.67 18.06
N ILE A 228 16.87 -7.43 16.99
CA ILE A 228 18.24 -7.61 16.48
C ILE A 228 18.83 -6.25 16.10
N ARG A 229 18.13 -5.48 15.26
CA ARG A 229 18.57 -4.14 14.83
C ARG A 229 18.85 -3.22 16.02
N ASP A 230 17.95 -3.16 16.99
CA ASP A 230 18.04 -2.24 18.13
C ASP A 230 19.10 -2.68 19.16
N ALA A 231 19.59 -3.91 19.06
CA ALA A 231 20.69 -4.44 19.86
C ALA A 231 22.06 -4.29 19.21
N LEU A 232 22.13 -3.82 17.96
CA LEU A 232 23.36 -3.59 17.20
C LEU A 232 23.83 -2.12 17.30
N ARG A 233 25.11 -1.88 17.03
CA ARG A 233 25.67 -0.52 16.98
C ARG A 233 25.34 0.14 15.64
N PRO A 234 25.42 1.48 15.52
CA PRO A 234 25.24 2.16 14.23
C PRO A 234 26.21 1.73 13.12
N SER A 235 27.36 1.17 13.48
CA SER A 235 28.36 0.63 12.55
C SER A 235 28.07 -0.78 12.07
N ASP A 236 27.12 -1.47 12.71
CA ASP A 236 26.80 -2.87 12.47
C ASP A 236 25.55 -2.95 11.58
N PHE A 237 25.38 -4.06 10.87
CA PHE A 237 24.29 -4.20 9.90
C PHE A 237 23.46 -5.44 10.21
N ALA A 238 22.14 -5.26 10.34
CA ALA A 238 21.19 -6.36 10.40
C ALA A 238 20.59 -6.61 9.01
N VAL A 239 20.60 -7.87 8.59
CA VAL A 239 20.17 -8.33 7.27
C VAL A 239 19.16 -9.45 7.43
N ARG A 240 18.07 -9.44 6.66
CA ARG A 240 17.24 -10.63 6.44
C ARG A 240 17.81 -11.43 5.27
N PHE A 241 18.36 -12.60 5.57
CA PHE A 241 19.04 -13.45 4.60
C PHE A 241 18.04 -14.26 3.75
N GLY A 242 16.98 -14.77 4.38
CA GLY A 242 15.88 -15.44 3.68
C GLY A 242 14.86 -16.04 4.67
N GLY A 243 13.56 -15.96 4.37
CA GLY A 243 12.52 -16.56 5.23
C GLY A 243 12.62 -16.08 6.69
N GLU A 244 13.05 -16.99 7.57
CA GLU A 244 13.29 -16.83 9.02
C GLU A 244 14.78 -16.64 9.41
N GLU A 245 15.67 -16.63 8.42
CA GLU A 245 17.12 -16.45 8.59
C GLU A 245 17.49 -14.96 8.54
N MET A 246 18.24 -14.54 9.55
CA MET A 246 18.78 -13.20 9.70
C MET A 246 20.29 -13.25 9.90
N LEU A 247 20.97 -12.14 9.64
CA LEU A 247 22.41 -12.04 9.73
C LEU A 247 22.80 -10.69 10.32
N ALA A 248 23.71 -10.69 11.28
CA ALA A 248 24.39 -9.48 11.74
C ALA A 248 25.81 -9.41 11.17
N VAL A 249 26.15 -8.32 10.50
CA VAL A 249 27.52 -8.02 10.04
C VAL A 249 28.15 -7.04 11.04
N LEU A 250 29.31 -7.41 11.58
CA LEU A 250 30.01 -6.68 12.64
C LEU A 250 31.41 -6.24 12.15
N PRO A 251 31.52 -5.07 11.50
CA PRO A 251 32.81 -4.49 11.15
C PRO A 251 33.65 -4.18 12.40
N ASP A 252 34.96 -4.15 12.22
CA ASP A 252 35.96 -3.84 13.25
C ASP A 252 35.79 -4.68 14.54
N THR A 253 35.32 -5.93 14.38
CA THR A 253 34.96 -6.84 15.48
C THR A 253 35.57 -8.23 15.25
N GLY A 254 36.37 -8.69 16.22
CA GLY A 254 36.93 -10.06 16.25
C GLY A 254 35.98 -11.09 16.87
N ILE A 255 36.39 -12.36 16.88
CA ILE A 255 35.52 -13.49 17.19
C ILE A 255 34.96 -13.43 18.61
N GLU A 256 35.77 -13.04 19.60
CA GLU A 256 35.37 -13.02 21.01
C GLU A 256 34.26 -11.98 21.25
N LEU A 257 34.43 -10.77 20.70
CA LEU A 257 33.43 -9.72 20.80
C LEU A 257 32.18 -10.05 19.99
N ALA A 258 32.32 -10.68 18.83
CA ALA A 258 31.19 -11.13 18.02
C ALA A 258 30.37 -12.19 18.76
N THR A 259 31.02 -13.14 19.44
CA THR A 259 30.37 -14.13 20.29
C THR A 259 29.60 -13.47 21.43
N MET A 260 30.18 -12.46 22.11
CA MET A 260 29.46 -11.71 23.15
C MET A 260 28.23 -10.97 22.61
N VAL A 261 28.30 -10.43 21.39
CA VAL A 261 27.14 -9.80 20.73
C VAL A 261 26.06 -10.85 20.45
N ALA A 262 26.45 -12.01 19.92
CA ALA A 262 25.52 -13.11 19.65
C ALA A 262 24.86 -13.64 20.93
N GLU A 263 25.61 -13.77 22.02
CA GLU A 263 25.07 -14.19 23.33
C GLU A 263 24.05 -13.18 23.86
N ARG A 264 24.35 -11.88 23.74
CA ARG A 264 23.41 -10.81 24.11
C ARG A 264 22.13 -10.87 23.27
N LEU A 265 22.25 -11.08 21.97
CA LEU A 265 21.10 -11.24 21.07
C LEU A 265 20.27 -12.47 21.44
N CYS A 266 20.93 -13.61 21.68
CA CYS A 266 20.31 -14.85 22.09
C CYS A 266 19.50 -14.68 23.39
N GLN A 267 20.10 -14.06 24.41
CA GLN A 267 19.43 -13.79 25.66
C GLN A 267 18.24 -12.83 25.49
N ARG A 268 18.41 -11.73 24.73
CA ARG A 268 17.31 -10.78 24.48
C ARG A 268 16.14 -11.42 23.75
N LEU A 269 16.39 -12.21 22.70
CA LEU A 269 15.33 -12.90 21.97
C LEU A 269 14.59 -13.88 22.88
N ARG A 270 15.33 -14.66 23.68
CA ARG A 270 14.77 -15.60 24.66
C ARG A 270 13.85 -14.92 25.67
N ASP A 271 14.24 -13.74 26.17
CA ASP A 271 13.50 -13.01 27.21
C ASP A 271 12.35 -12.16 26.64
N THR A 272 12.27 -12.00 25.33
CA THR A 272 11.28 -11.12 24.70
C THR A 272 9.92 -11.79 24.65
N VAL A 273 8.92 -11.07 25.14
CA VAL A 273 7.50 -11.40 24.98
C VAL A 273 6.95 -10.52 23.87
N VAL A 274 6.46 -11.14 22.80
CA VAL A 274 5.84 -10.42 21.68
C VAL A 274 4.33 -10.39 21.91
N PHE A 275 3.71 -9.22 21.82
CA PHE A 275 2.26 -9.07 21.96
C PHE A 275 1.62 -8.86 20.59
N THR A 276 0.45 -9.45 20.38
CA THR A 276 -0.44 -9.05 19.27
C THR A 276 -1.27 -7.83 19.65
N ASP A 277 -1.86 -7.15 18.65
CA ASP A 277 -2.76 -5.99 18.85
C ASP A 277 -3.93 -6.26 19.82
N MET A 278 -4.27 -7.53 20.05
CA MET A 278 -5.31 -7.95 21.00
C MET A 278 -4.81 -8.22 22.43
N ARG A 279 -3.58 -7.78 22.80
CA ARG A 279 -2.93 -8.03 24.12
C ARG A 279 -2.76 -9.52 24.47
N VAL A 280 -2.81 -10.40 23.48
CA VAL A 280 -2.49 -11.82 23.67
C VAL A 280 -0.99 -11.99 23.47
N GLU A 281 -0.32 -12.55 24.47
CA GLU A 281 1.09 -12.93 24.42
C GLU A 281 1.31 -14.01 23.36
N LEU A 282 2.29 -13.79 22.49
CA LEU A 282 2.76 -14.81 21.56
C LEU A 282 3.63 -15.84 22.30
N PRO A 283 3.65 -17.09 21.83
CA PRO A 283 4.59 -18.08 22.34
C PRO A 283 6.03 -17.58 22.27
N HIS A 284 6.83 -17.94 23.28
CA HIS A 284 8.25 -17.62 23.30
C HIS A 284 8.97 -18.18 22.07
N LEU A 285 9.66 -17.29 21.36
CA LEU A 285 10.47 -17.62 20.19
C LEU A 285 11.95 -17.61 20.58
N THR A 286 12.66 -18.68 20.27
CA THR A 286 14.12 -18.75 20.44
C THR A 286 14.81 -18.72 19.09
N ALA A 287 16.13 -18.55 19.09
CA ALA A 287 16.94 -18.60 17.88
C ALA A 287 18.27 -19.32 18.14
N SER A 288 18.79 -19.92 17.08
CA SER A 288 20.14 -20.48 17.03
C SER A 288 21.08 -19.50 16.34
N PHE A 289 22.32 -19.44 16.81
CA PHE A 289 23.32 -18.46 16.36
C PHE A 289 24.64 -19.13 15.96
N GLY A 290 25.10 -18.85 14.74
CA GLY A 290 26.42 -19.25 14.24
C GLY A 290 27.32 -18.04 14.04
N VAL A 291 28.46 -17.99 14.73
CA VAL A 291 29.38 -16.85 14.68
C VAL A 291 30.64 -17.25 13.93
N ALA A 292 31.13 -16.39 13.04
CA ALA A 292 32.43 -16.56 12.42
C ALA A 292 33.12 -15.22 12.21
N SER A 293 34.45 -15.25 12.13
CA SER A 293 35.29 -14.10 11.82
C SER A 293 36.10 -14.33 10.55
N LEU A 294 36.34 -13.25 9.81
CA LEU A 294 37.08 -13.25 8.57
C LEU A 294 38.51 -13.75 8.82
N GLY A 295 38.93 -14.76 8.06
CA GLY A 295 40.30 -15.23 8.06
C GLY A 295 41.26 -14.27 7.35
N GLU A 296 42.57 -14.49 7.50
CA GLU A 296 43.62 -13.62 6.95
C GLU A 296 43.54 -13.43 5.43
N ASN A 297 43.02 -14.42 4.71
CA ASN A 297 42.87 -14.39 3.26
C ASN A 297 41.76 -13.45 2.77
N GLY A 298 40.92 -12.93 3.67
CA GLY A 298 39.85 -11.98 3.33
C GLY A 298 38.69 -12.57 2.52
N ASP A 299 38.55 -13.90 2.50
CA ASP A 299 37.53 -14.61 1.72
C ASP A 299 36.16 -14.58 2.41
N GLU A 300 35.22 -13.84 1.82
CA GLU A 300 33.85 -13.70 2.31
C GLU A 300 33.02 -14.98 2.16
N TYR A 301 33.31 -15.84 1.18
CA TYR A 301 32.61 -17.10 1.00
C TYR A 301 32.98 -18.09 2.11
N ALA A 302 34.27 -18.16 2.44
CA ALA A 302 34.74 -18.94 3.57
C ALA A 302 34.14 -18.46 4.91
N LEU A 303 34.02 -17.14 5.08
CA LEU A 303 33.37 -16.54 6.25
C LEU A 303 31.90 -16.97 6.39
N MET A 304 31.12 -16.86 5.30
CA MET A 304 29.71 -17.29 5.27
C MET A 304 29.56 -18.78 5.56
N ALA A 305 30.40 -19.62 4.95
CA ALA A 305 30.38 -21.07 5.16
C ALA A 305 30.71 -21.46 6.61
N ALA A 306 31.67 -20.77 7.24
CA ALA A 306 32.03 -21.00 8.64
C ALA A 306 30.87 -20.63 9.59
N ALA A 307 30.21 -19.50 9.35
CA ALA A 307 29.06 -19.07 10.15
C ALA A 307 27.87 -20.03 10.01
N ASP A 308 27.59 -20.51 8.80
CA ASP A 308 26.55 -21.51 8.54
C ASP A 308 26.85 -22.84 9.25
N ALA A 309 28.10 -23.31 9.17
CA ALA A 309 28.53 -24.52 9.90
C ALA A 309 28.40 -24.35 11.42
N ALA A 310 28.69 -23.16 11.96
CA ALA A 310 28.50 -22.85 13.36
C ALA A 310 27.00 -22.83 13.74
N LEU A 311 26.15 -22.25 12.90
CA LEU A 311 24.70 -22.24 13.10
C LEU A 311 24.13 -23.66 13.11
N TYR A 312 24.60 -24.50 12.20
CA TYR A 312 24.25 -25.92 12.15
C TYR A 312 24.62 -26.63 13.47
N ARG A 313 25.82 -26.39 14.00
CA ARG A 313 26.23 -26.91 15.33
C ARG A 313 25.30 -26.43 16.45
N ALA A 314 24.89 -25.17 16.43
CA ALA A 314 23.94 -24.64 17.42
C ALA A 314 22.58 -25.37 17.36
N LYS A 315 22.09 -25.65 16.15
CA LYS A 315 20.85 -26.42 15.93
C LYS A 315 20.97 -27.86 16.43
N GLU A 316 22.07 -28.56 16.13
CA GLU A 316 22.31 -29.93 16.58
C GLU A 316 22.53 -30.05 18.10
N ALA A 317 23.18 -29.06 18.70
CA ALA A 317 23.44 -29.05 20.14
C ALA A 317 22.19 -28.73 20.98
N GLY A 318 21.02 -28.56 20.37
CA GLY A 318 19.75 -28.38 21.06
C GLY A 318 19.17 -26.97 20.99
N ARG A 319 19.60 -26.16 20.00
CA ARG A 319 19.05 -24.83 19.68
C ARG A 319 19.18 -23.80 20.82
N ASN A 320 18.60 -22.61 20.64
CA ASN A 320 18.58 -21.52 21.61
C ASN A 320 19.97 -21.18 22.19
N ARG A 321 20.99 -21.13 21.32
CA ARG A 321 22.39 -20.99 21.74
C ARG A 321 23.26 -20.42 20.65
N VAL A 322 24.48 -20.08 21.05
CA VAL A 322 25.56 -19.60 20.20
C VAL A 322 26.60 -20.70 20.01
N CYS A 323 27.06 -20.86 18.78
CA CYS A 323 28.27 -21.61 18.45
C CYS A 323 29.16 -20.75 17.54
N ASN A 324 30.47 -20.93 17.64
CA ASN A 324 31.47 -20.38 16.73
C ASN A 324 32.34 -21.49 16.16
#